data_AF-I4YKC4-F1
#
_entry.id   AF-I4YKC4-F1
#
_cell.length_a   1.000
_cell.length_b   1.000
_cell.length_c   1.000
_cell.angle_alpha   90.00
_cell.angle_beta   90.00
_cell.angle_gamma   90.00
#
_symmetry.space_group_name_H-M   'P 1'
#
loop_
_entity.id
_entity.type
_entity.pdbx_description
1 polymer ?
#
loop_
_entity_poly.entity_id
_entity_poly.type
_entity_poly.pdbx_seq_one_letter_code
_entity_poly.pdbx_strand_id
1 'polypeptide(L)' 'MTYSRDTTALSELTGQSVSTWSEEWRIDTEARTVLKMSKQKRDTFFTGRKDENGKITDPGAGVIEGTEPPKRS' A
#
# COMPACT_ATOMS: atom_id res chain seq x y z
N MET A 1 -8.45 -20.30 -20.21
CA MET A 1 -7.60 -19.21 -19.68
C MET A 1 -6.19 -19.73 -19.50
N THR A 2 -5.26 -19.36 -20.38
CA THR A 2 -3.82 -19.49 -20.13
C THR A 2 -3.41 -18.32 -19.24
N TYR A 3 -3.24 -18.57 -17.94
CA TYR A 3 -2.72 -17.55 -17.04
C TYR A 3 -1.25 -17.30 -17.39
N SER A 4 -0.94 -16.11 -17.94
CA SER A 4 0.45 -15.69 -18.07
C SER A 4 1.01 -15.51 -16.66
N ARG A 5 2.13 -16.18 -16.38
CA ARG A 5 2.89 -16.04 -15.13
C ARG A 5 4.03 -15.05 -15.33
N ASP A 6 3.82 -13.99 -16.10
CA ASP A 6 4.80 -12.91 -16.17
C ASP A 6 4.89 -12.27 -14.78
N THR A 7 5.94 -12.66 -14.07
CA THR A 7 6.30 -12.15 -12.75
C THR A 7 7.22 -10.95 -12.86
N THR A 8 7.22 -10.26 -14.01
CA THR A 8 7.99 -9.05 -14.26
C THR A 8 7.06 -7.87 -14.51
N ALA A 9 7.42 -6.71 -13.97
CA ALA A 9 6.70 -5.46 -14.13
C ALA A 9 7.68 -4.32 -14.37
N LEU A 10 7.24 -3.27 -15.06
CA LEU A 10 8.05 -2.07 -15.24
C LEU A 10 7.94 -1.20 -13.98
N SER A 11 9.07 -0.96 -13.32
CA SER A 11 9.14 -0.03 -12.19
C SER A 11 8.94 1.41 -12.70
N GLU A 12 8.03 2.17 -12.09
CA GLU A 12 7.84 3.58 -12.43
C GLU A 12 8.94 4.47 -11.81
N LEU A 13 9.52 4.04 -10.69
CA LEU A 13 10.64 4.73 -10.05
C LEU A 13 11.94 4.66 -10.86
N THR A 14 12.24 3.52 -11.47
CA THR A 14 13.54 3.27 -12.13
C THR A 14 13.46 3.08 -13.64
N GLY A 15 12.26 2.84 -14.19
CA GLY A 15 12.06 2.50 -15.60
C GLY A 15 12.62 1.14 -16.00
N GLN A 16 13.07 0.32 -15.06
CA GLN A 16 13.62 -1.01 -15.31
C GLN A 16 12.56 -2.10 -15.07
N SER A 17 12.71 -3.25 -15.72
CA SER A 17 11.90 -4.43 -15.42
C SER A 17 12.33 -5.02 -14.07
N VAL A 18 11.40 -5.13 -13.13
CA VAL A 18 11.60 -5.71 -11.80
C VAL A 18 10.69 -6.92 -11.63
N SER A 19 11.02 -7.82 -10.71
CA SER A 19 10.15 -8.93 -10.35
C SER A 19 8.95 -8.44 -9.53
N THR A 20 7.75 -8.95 -9.77
CA THR A 20 6.55 -8.64 -8.96
C THR A 20 6.63 -9.18 -7.53
N TRP A 21 7.66 -9.96 -7.21
CA TRP A 21 7.96 -10.46 -5.86
C TRP A 21 9.14 -9.72 -5.22
N SER A 22 9.75 -8.78 -5.94
CA SER A 22 10.88 -8.00 -5.44
C SER A 22 10.42 -6.93 -4.45
N GLU A 23 11.36 -6.50 -3.60
CA GLU A 23 11.10 -5.41 -2.68
C GLU A 23 10.92 -4.08 -3.42
N GLU A 24 11.62 -3.90 -4.53
CA GLU A 24 11.49 -2.77 -5.44
C GLU A 24 10.06 -2.64 -5.97
N TRP A 25 9.44 -3.75 -6.36
CA TRP A 25 8.03 -3.75 -6.78
C TRP A 25 7.09 -3.39 -5.64
N ARG A 26 7.31 -3.92 -4.43
CA ARG A 26 6.52 -3.55 -3.25
C ARG A 26 6.59 -2.04 -3.00
N ILE A 27 7.79 -1.47 -2.97
CA ILE A 27 8.01 -0.03 -2.77
C ILE A 27 7.31 0.79 -3.85
N ASP A 28 7.39 0.39 -5.12
CA ASP A 28 6.72 1.08 -6.24
C ASP A 28 5.19 1.09 -6.03
N THR A 29 4.61 -0.04 -5.60
CA THR A 29 3.17 -0.15 -5.34
C THR A 29 2.71 0.66 -4.13
N GLU A 30 3.50 0.68 -3.05
CA GLU A 30 3.26 1.50 -1.87
C GLU A 30 3.32 3.00 -2.22
N ALA A 31 4.35 3.42 -2.96
CA ALA A 31 4.52 4.80 -3.42
C ALA A 31 3.33 5.25 -4.28
N ARG A 32 2.89 4.43 -5.24
CA ARG A 32 1.69 4.71 -6.06
C ARG A 32 0.45 4.87 -5.19
N THR A 33 0.29 4.03 -4.18
CA THR A 33 -0.86 4.07 -3.28
C THR A 33 -0.86 5.38 -2.49
N VAL A 34 0.26 5.76 -1.90
CA VAL A 34 0.42 7.02 -1.16
C VAL A 34 0.19 8.24 -2.06
N LEU A 35 0.74 8.24 -3.29
CA LEU A 35 0.56 9.34 -4.24
C LEU A 35 -0.89 9.51 -4.71
N LYS A 36 -1.68 8.43 -4.76
CA LYS A 36 -3.12 8.47 -5.07
C LYS A 36 -3.98 8.97 -3.91
N MET A 37 -3.46 9.04 -2.68
CA MET A 37 -4.22 9.51 -1.52
C MET A 37 -4.41 11.04 -1.55
N SER A 38 -5.57 11.50 -1.08
CA SER A 38 -5.78 12.92 -0.79
C SER A 38 -4.87 13.38 0.35
N LYS A 39 -4.60 14.69 0.45
CA LYS A 39 -3.79 15.26 1.54
C LYS A 39 -4.28 14.81 2.92
N GLN A 40 -5.58 14.92 3.18
CA GLN A 40 -6.19 14.49 4.44
C GLN A 40 -5.99 12.99 4.72
N LYS A 41 -6.08 12.15 3.70
CA LYS A 41 -5.87 10.70 3.82
C LYS A 41 -4.39 10.38 4.09
N ARG A 42 -3.44 11.09 3.44
CA ARG A 42 -2.01 10.96 3.75
C ARG A 42 -1.68 11.40 5.17
N ASP A 43 -2.19 12.57 5.59
CA ASP A 43 -1.95 13.11 6.93
C ASP A 43 -2.46 12.13 8.00
N THR A 44 -3.65 11.55 7.77
CA THR A 44 -4.21 10.51 8.63
C THR A 44 -3.38 9.22 8.60
N PHE A 45 -2.91 8.81 7.41
CA PHE A 45 -2.13 7.59 7.25
C PHE A 45 -0.81 7.67 8.02
N PHE A 46 -0.05 8.76 7.93
CA PHE A 46 1.25 8.89 8.60
C PHE A 46 1.15 9.34 10.07
N THR A 47 0.17 10.18 10.41
CA THR A 47 0.06 10.79 11.75
C THR A 47 -0.91 10.03 12.66
N GLY A 48 -1.76 9.18 12.06
CA GLY A 48 -2.90 8.53 12.70
C GLY A 48 -4.08 9.47 12.97
N ARG A 49 -5.23 8.87 13.30
CA ARG A 49 -6.38 9.64 13.80
C ARG A 49 -6.16 10.00 15.27
N LYS A 50 -6.50 11.22 15.64
CA LYS A 50 -6.60 11.64 17.04
C LYS A 50 -8.03 11.39 17.52
N ASP A 51 -8.16 10.76 18.67
CA ASP A 51 -9.45 10.67 19.37
C ASP A 51 -9.80 12.01 20.06
N GLU A 52 -10.98 12.08 20.66
CA GLU A 52 -11.51 13.25 21.39
C GLU A 52 -10.62 13.67 22.57
N ASN A 53 -9.73 12.78 23.03
CA ASN A 53 -8.77 13.02 24.11
C ASN A 53 -7.36 13.37 23.59
N GLY A 54 -7.21 13.55 22.27
CA GLY A 54 -5.95 13.90 21.63
C GLY A 54 -4.94 12.76 21.48
N LYS A 55 -5.32 11.52 21.79
CA LYS A 55 -4.48 10.33 21.66
C LYS A 55 -4.53 9.82 20.22
N ILE A 56 -3.36 9.48 19.66
CA ILE A 56 -3.26 8.89 18.32
C ILE A 56 -3.69 7.42 18.42
N THR A 57 -4.78 7.06 17.76
CA THR A 57 -5.34 5.70 17.85
C THR A 57 -4.79 4.75 16.79
N ASP A 58 -4.31 5.26 15.63
CA ASP A 58 -3.87 4.42 14.52
C ASP A 58 -2.77 5.07 13.65
N PRO A 59 -1.49 5.09 14.07
CA PRO A 59 -0.43 5.44 13.16
C PRO A 59 -0.18 4.28 12.17
N GLY A 60 -0.59 4.46 10.91
CA GLY A 60 0.08 4.04 9.67
C GLY A 60 0.64 2.64 9.45
N ALA A 61 0.36 1.63 10.28
CA ALA A 61 0.96 0.30 10.12
C ALA A 61 -0.03 -0.85 9.83
N GLY A 62 -1.33 -0.57 9.60
CA GLY A 62 -2.33 -1.65 9.56
C GLY A 62 -3.49 -1.57 8.58
N VAL A 63 -3.72 -0.46 7.86
CA VAL A 63 -4.97 -0.31 7.08
C VAL A 63 -4.70 0.20 5.66
N ILE A 64 -4.06 -0.66 4.86
CA ILE A 64 -4.46 -0.80 3.46
C ILE A 64 -5.80 -1.54 3.46
N GLU A 65 -6.90 -0.81 3.64
CA GLU A 65 -8.25 -1.37 3.52
C GLU A 65 -8.46 -1.82 2.07
N GLY A 66 -8.20 -3.10 1.83
CA GLY A 66 -8.24 -3.73 0.52
C GLY A 66 -8.24 -5.26 0.56
N THR A 67 -8.45 -5.88 1.71
CA THR A 67 -8.71 -7.33 1.84
C THR A 67 -9.47 -7.59 3.13
N GLU A 68 -10.75 -7.95 3.01
CA GLU A 68 -11.45 -8.67 4.07
C GLU A 68 -10.62 -9.95 4.36
N PRO A 69 -10.12 -10.15 5.59
CA PRO A 69 -9.38 -11.37 5.89
C PRO A 69 -10.32 -12.56 5.72
N PRO A 70 -9.93 -13.63 5.00
CA PRO A 70 -10.82 -14.75 4.78
C PRO A 70 -11.22 -15.36 6.12
N LYS A 71 -12.53 -15.41 6.37
CA LYS A 71 -13.12 -16.09 7.52
C LYS A 71 -12.64 -17.55 7.49
N ARG A 72 -11.81 -17.92 8.46
CA ARG A 72 -11.51 -19.33 8.72
C ARG A 72 -12.76 -19.94 9.35
N SER A 73 -13.43 -20.79 8.57
CA SER A 73 -14.47 -21.70 9.05
C SER A 73 -13.85 -22.94 9.70
#